data_AF-B0G1C9-F1
#
_entry.id   AF-B0G1C9-F1
#
_cell.length_a   1.000
_cell.length_b   1.000
_cell.length_c   1.000
_cell.angle_alpha   90.00
_cell.angle_beta   90.00
_cell.angle_gamma   90.00
#
_symmetry.space_group_name_H-M   'P 1'
#
loop_
_entity.id
_entity.type
_entity.pdbx_description
1 polymer ?
#
loop_
_entity_poly.entity_id
_entity_poly.type
_entity_poly.pdbx_seq_one_letter_code
_entity_poly.pdbx_strand_id
1 'polypeptide(L)' 'MVGLKIKEYLDENGIKYSYLSERAGMPMNILSPTLNGKRKMSAEEYFMICEILGLPAETFAPDKKVSKQSE' A
#
# COMPACT_ATOMS: atom_id res chain seq x y z
N MET A 1 -1.54 10.61 -0.43
CA MET A 1 -0.32 9.82 -0.72
C MET A 1 -0.67 8.34 -0.66
N VAL A 2 -0.05 7.50 -1.49
CA VAL A 2 -0.43 6.06 -1.62
C VAL A 2 -0.39 5.30 -0.28
N GLY A 3 0.55 5.63 0.62
CA GLY A 3 0.65 5.01 1.93
C GLY A 3 -0.60 5.18 2.80
N LEU A 4 -1.30 6.32 2.70
CA LEU A 4 -2.54 6.57 3.43
C LEU A 4 -3.69 5.69 2.93
N LYS A 5 -3.79 5.48 1.61
CA LYS A 5 -4.79 4.57 1.03
C LYS A 5 -4.56 3.12 1.47
N ILE A 6 -3.29 2.70 1.53
CA ILE A 6 -2.93 1.39 2.06
C ILE A 6 -3.32 1.29 3.53
N LYS A 7 -3.01 2.31 4.35
CA LYS A 7 -3.41 2.36 5.76
C LYS A 7 -4.93 2.18 5.93
N GLU A 8 -5.73 2.93 5.18
CA GLU A 8 -7.20 2.84 5.23
C GLU A 8 -7.67 1.42 4.90
N TYR A 9 -7.13 0.81 3.85
CA TYR A 9 -7.44 -0.58 3.50
C TYR A 9 -7.10 -1.57 4.62
N LEU A 10 -5.94 -1.42 5.27
CA LEU A 10 -5.55 -2.29 6.38
C LEU A 10 -6.52 -2.15 7.56
N ASP A 11 -6.89 -0.92 7.91
CA ASP A 11 -7.81 -0.61 9.00
C ASP A 11 -9.22 -1.20 8.71
N GLU A 12 -9.71 -1.06 7.47
CA GLU A 12 -11.01 -1.59 7.02
C GLU A 12 -11.06 -3.13 6.99
N ASN A 13 -9.95 -3.78 6.65
CA ASN A 13 -9.86 -5.24 6.55
C ASN A 13 -9.34 -5.90 7.84
N GLY A 14 -9.10 -5.13 8.91
CA GLY A 14 -8.57 -5.65 10.17
C GLY A 14 -7.15 -6.21 10.07
N ILE A 15 -6.37 -5.78 9.08
CA ILE A 15 -5.01 -6.26 8.83
C ILE A 15 -4.04 -5.44 9.69
N LYS A 16 -3.32 -6.12 10.58
CA LYS A 16 -2.35 -5.48 11.47
C LYS A 16 -1.09 -5.06 10.70
N TYR A 17 -0.48 -3.95 11.10
CA TYR A 17 0.81 -3.54 10.53
C TYR A 17 1.93 -4.56 10.80
N SER A 18 1.85 -5.30 11.91
CA SER A 18 2.80 -6.37 12.22
C SER A 18 2.81 -7.47 11.15
N TYR A 19 1.65 -7.79 10.57
CA TYR A 19 1.55 -8.76 9.47
C TYR A 19 2.36 -8.30 8.25
N LEU A 20 2.21 -7.04 7.84
CA LEU A 20 3.01 -6.47 6.75
C LEU A 20 4.49 -6.40 7.11
N SER A 21 4.82 -5.98 8.34
CA SER A 21 6.20 -5.85 8.82
C SER A 21 6.95 -7.17 8.73
N GLU A 22 6.34 -8.26 9.20
CA GLU A 22 6.92 -9.61 9.16
C GLU A 22 7.05 -10.13 7.73
N ARG A 23 6.02 -9.97 6.90
CA ARG A 23 5.99 -10.48 5.52
C ARG A 23 6.91 -9.72 4.57
N ALA A 24 7.01 -8.40 4.76
CA ALA A 24 7.85 -7.54 3.94
C ALA A 24 9.31 -7.46 4.44
N GLY A 25 9.61 -8.02 5.61
CA GLY A 25 10.89 -7.81 6.29
C GLY A 25 11.16 -6.34 6.63
N MET A 26 10.12 -5.51 6.69
CA MET A 26 10.23 -4.08 6.97
C MET A 26 10.02 -3.81 8.45
N PRO A 27 10.97 -3.18 9.15
CA PRO A 27 10.78 -2.80 10.55
C PRO A 27 9.57 -1.89 10.77
N MET A 28 8.84 -2.08 11.87
CA MET A 28 7.64 -1.28 12.20
C MET A 28 7.91 0.23 12.32
N ASN A 29 9.11 0.62 12.77
CA ASN A 29 9.54 2.02 12.84
C ASN A 29 9.76 2.67 11.44
N ILE A 30 9.80 1.87 10.38
CA ILE A 30 9.85 2.33 8.98
C ILE A 30 8.46 2.22 8.34
N LEU A 31 7.77 1.09 8.53
CA LEU A 31 6.45 0.86 7.95
C LEU A 31 5.41 1.86 8.45
N SER A 32 5.36 2.10 9.76
CA SER A 32 4.40 3.03 10.36
C SER A 32 4.49 4.45 9.80
N PRO A 33 5.65 5.14 9.79
CA PRO A 33 5.73 6.48 9.19
C PRO A 33 5.47 6.49 7.68
N THR A 34 5.78 5.40 6.96
CA THR A 34 5.44 5.27 5.54
C THR A 34 3.93 5.24 5.31
N LEU A 35 3.20 4.41 6.04
CA LEU A 35 1.74 4.30 5.94
C LEU A 35 1.01 5.54 6.47
N ASN A 36 1.63 6.25 7.41
CA ASN A 36 1.11 7.54 7.92
C ASN A 36 1.52 8.76 7.07
N GLY A 37 2.18 8.58 5.92
CA GLY A 37 2.58 9.67 5.02
C GLY A 37 3.70 10.57 5.55
N LYS A 38 4.38 10.16 6.64
CA LYS A 38 5.54 10.86 7.22
C LYS A 38 6.85 10.49 6.51
N ARG A 39 6.84 9.42 5.72
CA ARG A 39 7.96 8.94 4.90
C ARG A 39 7.47 8.66 3.47
N LYS A 40 8.30 8.98 2.47
CA LYS A 40 8.05 8.58 1.09
C LYS A 40 8.21 7.07 0.93
N MET A 41 7.30 6.46 0.19
CA MET A 41 7.36 5.05 -0.20
C MET A 41 8.06 4.95 -1.56
N SER A 42 9.00 4.03 -1.69
CA SER A 42 9.59 3.66 -2.98
C SER A 42 8.63 2.79 -3.80
N ALA A 43 8.88 2.67 -5.11
CA ALA A 43 8.09 1.79 -5.97
C ALA A 43 8.22 0.32 -5.54
N GLU A 44 9.42 -0.12 -5.16
CA GLU A 44 9.68 -1.50 -4.71
C GLU A 44 8.89 -1.86 -3.45
N GLU A 45 8.89 -0.97 -2.45
CA GLU A 45 8.08 -1.14 -1.23
C GLU A 45 6.58 -1.21 -1.55
N TYR A 46 6.13 -0.39 -2.51
CA TYR A 46 4.74 -0.38 -2.94
C TYR A 46 4.33 -1.72 -3.57
N PHE A 47 5.09 -2.20 -4.56
CA PHE A 47 4.80 -3.48 -5.23
C PHE A 47 4.83 -4.65 -4.23
N MET A 48 5.83 -4.67 -3.34
CA MET A 48 5.94 -5.71 -2.31
C MET A 48 4.71 -5.73 -1.38
N ILE A 49 4.22 -4.56 -0.95
CA ILE A 49 3.00 -4.48 -0.13
C ILE A 49 1.79 -5.00 -0.92
N CYS A 50 1.62 -4.61 -2.18
CA CYS A 50 0.53 -5.10 -3.02
C CYS A 50 0.59 -6.63 -3.19
N GLU A 51 1.76 -7.21 -3.42
CA GLU A 51 1.95 -8.66 -3.50
C GLU A 51 1.57 -9.38 -2.19
N ILE A 52 2.01 -8.85 -1.03
CA ILE A 52 1.68 -9.43 0.28
C ILE A 52 0.17 -9.38 0.58
N LEU A 53 -0.49 -8.32 0.11
CA LEU A 53 -1.94 -8.16 0.24
C LEU A 53 -2.72 -8.92 -0.84
N GLY A 54 -2.04 -9.49 -1.85
CA GLY A 54 -2.68 -10.17 -2.98
C GLY A 54 -3.48 -9.23 -3.87
N LEU A 55 -3.07 -7.96 -3.97
CA LEU A 55 -3.77 -6.91 -4.71
C LEU A 55 -3.01 -6.51 -5.99
N PRO A 56 -3.72 -6.16 -7.08
CA PRO A 56 -3.10 -5.53 -8.24
C PRO A 56 -2.33 -4.25 -7.88
N ALA A 57 -1.23 -3.98 -8.58
CA ALA A 57 -0.45 -2.75 -8.37
C ALA A 57 -1.23 -1.46 -8.70
N GLU A 58 -2.37 -1.57 -9.35
CA GLU A 58 -3.23 -0.44 -9.71
C GLU A 58 -4.21 -0.08 -8.58
N THR A 59 -4.39 -0.94 -7.57
CA THR A 59 -5.43 -0.79 -6.53
C THR A 59 -5.35 0.54 -5.79
N PHE A 60 -4.15 1.00 -5.44
CA PHE A 60 -3.96 2.25 -4.71
C PHE A 60 -3.44 3.38 -5.60
N ALA A 61 -3.33 3.16 -6.91
CA ALA A 61 -2.94 4.20 -7.83
C ALA A 61 -3.89 5.40 -7.68
N PRO A 62 -3.41 6.64 -7.81
CA PRO A 62 -4.30 7.78 -7.97
C PRO A 62 -5.15 7.50 -9.22
N ASP A 63 -6.45 7.77 -9.14
CA ASP A 63 -7.37 7.59 -10.24
C ASP A 63 -6.83 8.34 -11.47
N LYS A 64 -6.18 7.61 -12.37
CA LYS A 64 -6.21 8.01 -13.76
C LYS A 64 -7.68 7.89 -14.09
N LYS A 65 -8.34 8.99 -14.43
CA LYS A 65 -9.61 8.91 -15.14
C LYS A 65 -9.38 7.93 -16.28
N VAL A 66 -9.84 6.69 -16.11
CA VAL A 66 -9.85 5.71 -17.18
C VAL A 66 -10.88 6.28 -18.14
N SER A 67 -10.40 7.00 -19.15
CA SER A 67 -11.13 7.15 -20.40
C SER A 67 -11.43 5.73 -20.86
N LYS A 68 -12.67 5.31 -20.61
CA LYS A 68 -13.29 4.19 -21.32
C LYS A 68 -13.09 4.42 -22.82
N GLN A 69 -12.30 3.55 -23.44
CA GLN A 69 -12.41 3.12 -24.82
C GLN A 69 -12.05 1.62 -24.70
N SER A 70 -12.95 0.65 -24.45
CA SER A 70 -14.20 0.28 -25.14
C SER A 70 -14.12 0.40 -26.66
N GLU A 71 -13.99 -0.80 -27.25
CA GLU A 71 -14.09 -1.25 -28.65
C GLU A 71 -12.97 -0.90 -29.65
#